data_AF-A0A0F5YLW3-F1
#
_entry.id   AF-A0A0F5YLW3-F1
#
_cell.length_a   1.000
_cell.length_b   1.000
_cell.length_c   1.000
_cell.angle_alpha   90.00
_cell.angle_beta   90.00
_cell.angle_gamma   90.00
#
_symmetry.space_group_name_H-M   'P 1'
#
loop_
_entity.id
_entity.type
_entity.pdbx_description
1 polymer ?
#
loop_
_entity_poly.entity_id
_entity_poly.type
_entity_poly.pdbx_seq_one_letter_code
_entity_poly.pdbx_strand_id
1 'polypeptide(L)' 'MGKQNHRKAIQSLEKRIAEHQEKIRLELLKENPDRGLIKHWEKEIRAFQKGIEQALKRLGRK' A
#
# COMPACT_ATOMS: atom_id res chain seq x y z
N MET A 1 11.70 2.73 22.91
CA MET A 1 11.78 2.25 21.52
C MET A 1 10.48 2.53 20.73
N GLY A 2 10.04 3.80 20.58
CA GLY A 2 8.62 4.07 20.32
C GLY A 2 8.21 4.82 19.04
N LYS A 3 9.13 5.38 18.24
CA LYS A 3 8.74 6.25 17.09
C LYS A 3 9.49 5.97 15.79
N GLN A 4 10.78 5.61 15.86
CA GLN A 4 11.58 5.29 14.67
C GLN A 4 11.11 4.01 13.96
N ASN A 5 10.69 2.98 14.70
CA ASN A 5 10.23 1.71 14.11
C ASN A 5 8.92 1.89 13.32
N HIS A 6 8.01 2.74 13.80
CA HIS A 6 6.76 3.01 13.09
C HIS A 6 6.98 3.80 11.80
N ARG A 7 7.94 4.75 11.77
CA ARG A 7 8.31 5.43 10.51
C ARG A 7 8.90 4.47 9.48
N LYS A 8 9.80 3.57 9.89
CA LYS A 8 10.37 2.55 8.98
C LYS A 8 9.30 1.60 8.46
N ALA A 9 8.36 1.20 9.32
CA ALA A 9 7.23 0.36 8.91
C ALA A 9 6.33 1.07 7.89
N ILE A 10 6.02 2.36 8.10
CA ILE A 10 5.24 3.16 7.15
C ILE A 10 5.95 3.24 5.79
N GLN A 11 7.24 3.59 5.77
CA GLN A 11 8.00 3.67 4.51
C GLN A 11 8.05 2.33 3.76
N SER A 12 8.19 1.22 4.49
CA SER A 12 8.17 -0.11 3.87
C SER A 12 6.79 -0.44 3.26
N LEU A 13 5.70 -0.07 3.95
CA LEU A 13 4.34 -0.26 3.46
C LEU A 13 4.04 0.67 2.27
N GLU A 14 4.49 1.92 2.31
CA GLU A 14 4.36 2.88 1.20
C GLU A 14 5.08 2.38 -0.06
N LYS A 15 6.30 1.85 0.08
CA LYS A 15 7.02 1.24 -1.05
C LYS A 15 6.24 0.09 -1.66
N ARG A 16 5.69 -0.81 -0.83
CA ARG A 16 4.86 -1.94 -1.30
C ARG A 16 3.59 -1.45 -2.00
N ILE A 17 2.94 -0.42 -1.49
CA ILE A 17 1.77 0.18 -2.13
C ILE A 17 2.14 0.74 -3.50
N ALA A 18 3.24 1.49 -3.60
CA ALA A 18 3.70 2.02 -4.88
C ALA A 18 4.00 0.90 -5.90
N GLU A 19 4.65 -0.19 -5.47
CA GLU A 19 4.90 -1.36 -6.33
C GLU A 19 3.59 -1.99 -6.83
N HIS A 20 2.56 -2.11 -5.98
CA HIS A 20 1.26 -2.65 -6.40
C HIS A 20 0.49 -1.68 -7.30
N GLN A 21 0.55 -0.38 -7.02
CA GLN A 21 -0.07 0.65 -7.87
C GLN A 21 0.55 0.65 -9.27
N GLU A 22 1.87 0.50 -9.37
CA GLU A 22 2.54 0.41 -10.66
C GLU A 22 2.15 -0.87 -11.41
N LYS A 23 2.07 -2.01 -10.72
CA LYS A 23 1.55 -3.26 -11.31
C LYS A 23 0.13 -3.09 -11.86
N ILE A 24 -0.77 -2.49 -11.09
CA ILE A 24 -2.15 -2.18 -11.54
C ILE A 24 -2.11 -1.28 -12.78
N ARG A 25 -1.30 -0.23 -12.76
CA ARG A 25 -1.17 0.71 -13.89
C ARG A 25 -0.70 -0.01 -15.15
N LEU A 26 0.35 -0.83 -15.06
CA LEU A 26 0.87 -1.61 -16.18
C LEU A 26 -0.15 -2.63 -16.70
N GLU A 27 -0.89 -3.27 -15.79
CA GLU A 27 -1.95 -4.21 -16.17
C GLU A 27 -3.09 -3.52 -16.91
N LEU A 28 -3.50 -2.33 -16.44
CA LEU A 28 -4.55 -1.52 -17.07
C LEU A 28 -4.17 -1.00 -18.47
N LEU A 29 -2.88 -0.93 -18.80
CA LEU A 29 -2.40 -0.53 -20.12
C LEU A 29 -2.44 -1.68 -21.14
N LYS A 30 -2.63 -2.92 -20.71
CA LYS A 30 -2.76 -4.06 -21.62
C LYS A 30 -4.09 -4.00 -22.36
N GLU A 31 -4.12 -4.55 -23.57
CA GLU A 31 -5.35 -4.64 -24.38
C GLU A 31 -6.46 -5.43 -23.69
N ASN A 32 -6.10 -6.45 -22.90
CA ASN A 32 -7.05 -7.21 -22.08
C ASN A 32 -6.56 -7.29 -20.62
N PRO A 33 -6.91 -6.29 -19.78
CA PRO A 33 -6.45 -6.22 -18.40
C PRO A 33 -7.13 -7.29 -17.53
N ASP A 34 -6.34 -7.97 -16.69
CA ASP A 34 -6.90 -8.90 -15.70
C ASP A 34 -7.51 -8.14 -14.52
N ARG A 35 -8.83 -7.92 -14.60
CA ARG A 35 -9.60 -7.27 -13.52
C ARG A 35 -9.62 -8.06 -12.22
N GLY A 36 -9.45 -9.38 -12.26
CA GLY A 36 -9.37 -10.22 -11.07
C GLY A 36 -8.08 -9.96 -10.31
N LEU A 37 -6.96 -9.92 -11.04
CA LEU A 37 -5.64 -9.60 -10.51
C LEU A 37 -5.56 -8.16 -9.99
N ILE A 38 -6.12 -7.20 -10.73
CA ILE A 38 -6.23 -5.80 -10.28
C ILE A 38 -6.99 -5.70 -8.95
N LYS A 39 -8.16 -6.33 -8.84
CA LYS A 39 -8.95 -6.34 -7.59
C LYS A 39 -8.19 -6.99 -6.43
N HIS A 40 -7.37 -7.99 -6.70
CA HIS A 40 -6.52 -8.61 -5.69
C HIS A 40 -5.50 -7.60 -5.15
N TRP A 41 -4.75 -6.95 -6.03
CA TRP A 41 -3.78 -5.92 -5.65
C TRP A 41 -4.42 -4.71 -4.98
N GLU A 42 -5.62 -4.29 -5.41
CA GLU A 42 -6.39 -3.23 -4.73
C GLU A 42 -6.75 -3.62 -3.29
N LYS A 43 -7.13 -4.88 -3.05
CA LYS A 43 -7.39 -5.39 -1.69
C LYS A 43 -6.13 -5.34 -0.83
N GLU A 44 -4.99 -5.75 -1.37
CA GLU A 44 -3.70 -5.69 -0.67
C GLU A 44 -3.30 -4.24 -0.35
N ILE A 45 -3.43 -3.32 -1.31
CA ILE A 45 -3.19 -1.89 -1.11
C ILE A 45 -4.07 -1.35 0.03
N ARG A 46 -5.37 -1.67 0.06
CA ARG A 46 -6.28 -1.23 1.14
C ARG A 46 -5.84 -1.79 2.50
N ALA A 47 -5.37 -3.02 2.56
CA ALA A 47 -4.85 -3.61 3.80
C ALA A 47 -3.58 -2.89 4.29
N PHE A 48 -2.65 -2.59 3.38
CA PHE A 48 -1.43 -1.84 3.71
C PHE A 48 -1.72 -0.39 4.12
N GLN A 49 -2.65 0.28 3.45
CA GLN A 49 -3.11 1.63 3.80
C GLN A 49 -3.70 1.67 5.22
N LYS A 50 -4.52 0.69 5.59
CA LYS A 50 -5.03 0.56 6.98
C LYS A 50 -3.90 0.37 7.99
N GLY A 51 -2.87 -0.40 7.64
CA GLY A 51 -1.67 -0.56 8.47
C GLY A 51 -0.92 0.76 8.68
N ILE A 52 -0.75 1.55 7.62
CA ILE A 52 -0.14 2.88 7.69
C ILE A 52 -1.00 3.83 8.53
N GLU A 53 -2.31 3.87 8.31
CA GLU A 53 -3.24 4.72 9.06
C GLU A 53 -3.16 4.44 10.58
N GLN A 54 -3.12 3.17 10.97
CA GLN A 54 -2.95 2.79 12.37
C GLN A 54 -1.57 3.18 12.91
N ALA A 55 -0.51 2.99 12.14
CA ALA A 55 0.84 3.41 12.54
C ALA A 55 0.96 4.93 12.68
N LEU A 56 0.30 5.70 11.81
CA LEU A 56 0.21 7.17 11.87
C LEU A 56 -0.57 7.65 13.09
N LYS A 57 -1.73 7.03 13.38
CA LYS A 57 -2.52 7.28 14.60
C LYS A 57 -1.68 7.08 15.86
N ARG A 58 -0.89 6.00 15.92
CA ARG A 58 0.03 5.72 17.05
C ARG A 58 1.20 6.69 17.15
N LEU A 59 1.60 7.30 16.03
CA LEU A 59 2.62 8.35 16.00
C LEU A 59 2.08 9.74 16.43
N GLY A 60 0.76 9.88 16.64
CA GLY A 60 0.13 11.14 17.01
C GLY A 60 0.11 12.17 15.88
N ARG A 61 0.32 11.74 14.62
CA ARG A 61 0.14 12.61 13.45
C ARG A 61 -1.31 12.48 12.99
N LYS A 62 -2.09 13.53 13.24
CA LYS A 62 -3.42 13.75 12.70
C LYS A 62 -3.35 14.92 11.72
#